data_AF-A0A161MK04-F1
#
_entry.id   AF-A0A161MK04-F1
#
_cell.length_a   1.000
_cell.length_b   1.000
_cell.length_c   1.000
_cell.angle_alpha   90.00
_cell.angle_beta   90.00
_cell.angle_gamma   90.00
#
_symmetry.space_group_name_H-M   'P 1'
#
loop_
_entity.id
_entity.type
_entity.pdbx_description
1 polymer ?
#
loop_
_entity_poly.entity_id
_entity_poly.type
_entity_poly.pdbx_seq_one_letter_code
_entity_poly.pdbx_strand_id
1 'polypeptide(L)'
;IHLRILEKEENMVEWLREVGMPADYVNKLARMFQDIKVSEDLNQQFKEEYRTSKESINIKILNAGAWARGSERVTVSLPLELEDYIPEVEDFYKKKHSGRKLQWYHHMSNGTITFSNDVGRYDVDVTTFQMAVLFAWNQRPFDKISYENLRLATELP
;
A
#
# COMPACT_ATOMS: atom_id res chain seq x y z
N ILE A 1 10.19 -5.31 -19.27
CA ILE A 1 9.74 -6.52 -18.54
C ILE A 1 8.34 -6.30 -17.97
N HIS A 2 8.09 -5.22 -17.22
CA HIS A 2 6.79 -4.89 -16.64
C HIS A 2 5.61 -4.84 -17.64
N LEU A 3 5.75 -4.13 -18.77
CA LEU A 3 4.70 -4.08 -19.82
C LEU A 3 4.31 -5.46 -20.37
N ARG A 4 5.27 -6.37 -20.56
CA ARG A 4 5.02 -7.74 -21.05
C ARG A 4 4.32 -8.62 -20.02
N ILE A 5 4.41 -8.29 -18.73
CA ILE A 5 3.71 -9.01 -17.67
C ILE A 5 2.27 -8.53 -17.61
N LEU A 6 2.04 -7.20 -17.67
CA LEU A 6 0.70 -6.62 -17.73
C LEU A 6 -0.09 -7.12 -18.94
N GLU A 7 0.51 -7.18 -20.13
CA GLU A 7 -0.14 -7.76 -21.32
C GLU A 7 -0.56 -9.21 -21.10
N LYS A 8 0.27 -10.02 -20.43
CA LYS A 8 -0.07 -11.42 -20.11
C LYS A 8 -1.20 -11.52 -19.08
N GLU A 9 -1.19 -10.64 -18.07
CA GLU A 9 -2.23 -10.58 -17.05
C GLU A 9 -3.58 -10.12 -17.64
N GLU A 10 -3.59 -9.16 -18.56
CA GLU A 10 -4.78 -8.74 -19.30
C GLU A 10 -5.27 -9.86 -20.24
N ASN A 11 -4.37 -10.53 -20.98
CA ASN A 11 -4.73 -11.66 -21.85
C ASN A 11 -5.35 -12.82 -21.08
N MET A 12 -4.93 -13.06 -19.83
CA MET A 12 -5.51 -14.08 -18.97
C MET A 12 -7.01 -13.83 -18.73
N VAL A 13 -7.45 -12.57 -18.64
CA VAL A 13 -8.87 -12.24 -18.47
C VAL A 13 -9.69 -12.66 -19.70
N GLU A 14 -9.15 -12.44 -20.90
CA GLU A 14 -9.80 -12.88 -22.12
C GLU A 14 -9.82 -14.39 -22.26
N TRP A 15 -8.75 -15.09 -21.88
CA TRP A 15 -8.76 -16.55 -21.83
C TRP A 15 -9.82 -17.10 -20.88
N LEU A 16 -10.00 -16.49 -19.70
CA LEU A 16 -11.05 -16.90 -18.76
C LEU A 16 -12.45 -16.72 -19.37
N ARG A 17 -12.64 -15.68 -20.18
CA ARG A 17 -13.88 -15.45 -20.94
C ARG A 17 -14.10 -16.55 -21.98
N GLU A 18 -13.06 -16.89 -22.74
CA GLU A 18 -13.11 -17.91 -23.81
C GLU A 18 -13.42 -19.31 -23.29
N VAL A 19 -12.85 -19.70 -22.14
CA VAL A 19 -13.12 -21.01 -21.52
C VAL A 19 -14.48 -21.08 -20.81
N GLY A 20 -15.27 -20.01 -20.84
CA GLY A 20 -16.65 -19.99 -20.34
C GLY A 20 -16.78 -19.76 -18.83
N MET A 21 -15.80 -19.11 -18.19
CA MET A 21 -15.93 -18.74 -16.77
C MET A 21 -17.11 -17.78 -16.55
N PRO A 22 -17.72 -17.78 -15.34
CA PRO A 22 -18.81 -16.89 -15.01
C PRO A 22 -18.48 -15.42 -15.31
N ALA A 23 -19.39 -14.73 -16.02
CA ALA A 23 -19.15 -13.38 -16.51
C ALA A 23 -18.93 -12.37 -15.37
N ASP A 24 -19.60 -12.55 -14.23
CA ASP A 24 -19.41 -11.74 -13.02
C ASP A 24 -17.97 -11.85 -12.47
N TYR A 25 -17.39 -13.04 -12.50
CA TYR A 25 -16.00 -13.27 -12.10
C TYR A 25 -15.02 -12.59 -13.06
N VAL A 26 -15.18 -12.79 -14.37
CA VAL A 26 -14.34 -12.18 -15.41
C VAL A 26 -14.44 -10.65 -15.37
N ASN A 27 -15.65 -10.11 -15.27
CA ASN A 27 -15.89 -8.67 -15.18
C ASN A 27 -15.27 -8.06 -13.91
N LYS A 28 -15.24 -8.80 -12.80
CA LYS A 28 -14.57 -8.35 -11.58
C LYS A 28 -13.06 -8.23 -11.79
N LEU A 29 -12.42 -9.20 -12.45
CA LEU A 29 -11.00 -9.14 -12.80
C LEU A 29 -10.70 -7.99 -13.78
N ALA A 30 -11.50 -7.84 -14.83
CA ALA A 30 -11.36 -6.73 -15.78
C ALA A 30 -11.44 -5.36 -15.07
N ARG A 31 -12.37 -5.22 -14.12
CA ARG A 31 -12.51 -4.00 -13.31
C ARG A 31 -11.27 -3.73 -12.45
N MET A 32 -10.62 -4.77 -11.93
CA MET A 32 -9.38 -4.58 -11.17
C MET A 32 -8.28 -3.90 -12.00
N PHE A 33 -8.10 -4.26 -13.27
CA PHE A 33 -7.13 -3.57 -14.14
C PHE A 33 -7.52 -2.12 -14.42
N GLN A 34 -8.81 -1.84 -14.60
CA GLN A 34 -9.30 -0.47 -14.73
C GLN A 34 -9.02 0.35 -13.46
N ASP A 35 -9.27 -0.22 -12.28
CA ASP A 35 -9.01 0.43 -10.99
C ASP A 35 -7.52 0.73 -10.81
N ILE A 36 -6.60 -0.15 -11.27
CA ILE A 36 -5.15 0.10 -11.24
C ILE A 36 -4.81 1.35 -12.06
N LYS A 37 -5.28 1.44 -13.31
CA LYS A 37 -5.00 2.58 -14.20
C LYS A 37 -5.51 3.89 -13.61
N VAL A 38 -6.75 3.91 -13.11
CA VAL A 38 -7.32 5.08 -12.42
C VAL A 38 -6.52 5.44 -11.17
N SER A 39 -6.05 4.44 -10.43
CA SER A 39 -5.24 4.68 -9.24
C SER A 39 -3.86 5.25 -9.56
N GLU A 40 -3.25 4.88 -10.70
CA GLU A 40 -1.97 5.44 -11.14
C GLU A 40 -2.11 6.92 -11.51
N ASP A 41 -3.17 7.29 -12.23
CA ASP A 41 -3.49 8.68 -12.54
C ASP A 41 -3.71 9.52 -11.27
N LEU A 42 -4.44 8.96 -10.29
CA LEU A 42 -4.65 9.62 -8.99
C LEU A 42 -3.34 9.81 -8.22
N ASN A 43 -2.45 8.79 -8.23
CA ASN A 43 -1.14 8.87 -7.58
C ASN A 43 -0.27 9.96 -8.22
N GLN A 44 -0.27 10.06 -9.55
CA GLN A 44 0.46 11.12 -10.24
C GLN A 44 -0.07 12.50 -9.87
N GLN A 45 -1.40 12.69 -9.90
CA GLN A 45 -2.03 13.96 -9.51
C GLN A 45 -1.70 14.34 -8.07
N PHE A 46 -1.69 13.36 -7.14
CA PHE A 46 -1.30 13.59 -5.76
C PHE A 46 0.15 14.08 -5.65
N LYS A 47 1.09 13.41 -6.34
CA LYS A 47 2.50 13.84 -6.35
C LYS A 47 2.69 15.24 -6.92
N GLU A 48 1.92 15.60 -7.95
CA GLU A 48 1.97 16.92 -8.57
C GLU A 48 1.41 18.04 -7.68
N GLU A 49 0.41 17.75 -6.85
CA GLU A 49 -0.18 18.72 -5.91
C GLU A 49 0.73 18.96 -4.69
N TYR A 50 1.48 17.94 -4.24
CA TYR A 50 2.27 17.98 -3.01
C TYR A 50 3.80 17.86 -3.22
N ARG A 51 4.30 18.40 -4.35
CA ARG A 51 5.65 18.27 -4.97
C ARG A 51 6.94 18.33 -4.12
N THR A 52 6.91 18.65 -2.83
CA THR A 52 8.13 19.12 -2.12
C THR A 52 8.85 18.05 -1.27
N SER A 53 8.26 16.87 -1.00
CA SER A 53 8.93 15.81 -0.20
C SER A 53 8.48 14.38 -0.52
N LYS A 54 7.63 14.18 -1.53
CA LYS A 54 6.74 13.01 -1.61
C LYS A 54 6.94 12.13 -2.85
N GLU A 55 8.05 12.29 -3.56
CA GLU A 55 8.33 11.46 -4.73
C GLU A 55 8.45 9.97 -4.37
N SER A 56 8.92 9.69 -3.15
CA SER A 56 9.16 8.35 -2.63
C SER A 56 7.90 7.60 -2.18
N ILE A 57 6.75 8.27 -2.01
CA ILE A 57 5.49 7.59 -1.64
C ILE A 57 4.66 7.26 -2.87
N ASN A 58 4.03 6.08 -2.90
CA ASN A 58 3.07 5.71 -3.93
C ASN A 58 1.76 5.29 -3.27
N ILE A 59 0.66 5.91 -3.67
CA ILE A 59 -0.67 5.59 -3.16
C ILE A 59 -1.42 4.72 -4.16
N LYS A 60 -2.16 3.72 -3.65
CA LYS A 60 -3.10 2.93 -4.43
C LYS A 60 -4.51 3.06 -3.84
N ILE A 61 -5.40 3.74 -4.55
CA ILE A 61 -6.79 3.93 -4.14
C ILE A 61 -7.69 3.09 -5.06
N LEU A 62 -8.26 2.03 -4.49
CA LEU A 62 -8.93 0.97 -5.23
C LEU A 62 -10.38 0.78 -4.74
N ASN A 63 -11.24 0.25 -5.60
CA ASN A 63 -12.63 -0.01 -5.24
C ASN A 63 -12.74 -1.22 -4.29
N ALA A 64 -13.23 -0.99 -3.07
CA ALA A 64 -13.41 -2.05 -2.08
C ALA A 64 -14.27 -3.23 -2.58
N GLY A 65 -15.30 -3.01 -3.39
CA GLY A 65 -16.14 -4.10 -3.91
C GLY A 65 -15.40 -5.06 -4.86
N ALA A 66 -14.39 -4.55 -5.58
CA ALA A 66 -13.55 -5.35 -6.45
C ALA A 66 -12.37 -5.99 -5.69
N TRP A 67 -11.77 -5.27 -4.75
CA TRP A 67 -10.48 -5.61 -4.14
C TRP A 67 -10.54 -6.14 -2.71
N ALA A 68 -11.53 -5.75 -1.90
CA ALA A 68 -11.62 -6.19 -0.52
C ALA A 68 -11.87 -7.71 -0.51
N ARG A 69 -10.85 -8.45 -0.07
CA ARG A 69 -10.99 -9.83 0.38
C ARG A 69 -11.36 -9.76 1.87
N GLY A 70 -12.10 -10.73 2.39
CA GLY A 70 -12.63 -10.71 3.77
C GLY A 70 -11.58 -10.81 4.88
N SER A 71 -10.40 -10.19 4.74
CA SER A 71 -9.43 -10.08 5.81
C SER A 71 -9.95 -9.13 6.89
N GLU A 72 -9.78 -9.56 8.14
CA GLU A 72 -9.97 -8.69 9.29
C GLU A 72 -9.04 -7.49 9.16
N ARG A 73 -9.55 -6.32 9.56
CA ARG A 73 -8.74 -5.10 9.59
C ARG A 73 -7.69 -5.27 10.68
N VAL A 74 -6.43 -5.34 10.25
CA VAL A 74 -5.30 -5.35 11.16
C VAL A 74 -4.94 -3.91 11.48
N THR A 75 -5.04 -3.56 12.75
CA THR A 75 -4.58 -2.27 13.29
C THR A 75 -3.06 -2.25 13.36
N VAL A 76 -2.48 -1.09 13.09
CA VAL A 76 -1.04 -0.85 13.26
C VAL A 76 -0.82 0.63 13.56
N SER A 77 0.03 0.93 14.53
CA SER A 77 0.58 2.27 14.71
C SER A 77 1.69 2.48 13.68
N LEU A 78 1.49 3.41 12.75
CA LEU A 78 2.49 3.71 11.74
C LEU A 78 3.62 4.55 12.34
N PRO A 79 4.84 4.48 11.77
CA PRO A 79 5.85 5.49 12.01
C PRO A 79 5.34 6.90 11.66
N LEU A 80 5.77 7.92 12.40
CA LEU A 80 5.38 9.32 12.16
C LEU A 80 5.62 9.73 10.70
N GLU A 81 6.75 9.27 10.14
CA GLU A 81 7.13 9.56 8.76
C GLU A 81 6.09 9.08 7.75
N LEU A 82 5.30 8.05 8.06
CA LEU A 82 4.20 7.58 7.22
C LEU A 82 2.84 8.15 7.63
N GLU A 83 2.64 8.40 8.92
CA GLU A 83 1.36 8.88 9.48
C GLU A 83 0.97 10.25 8.91
N ASP A 84 1.94 11.14 8.72
CA ASP A 84 1.72 12.49 8.18
C ASP A 84 1.07 12.49 6.77
N TYR A 85 1.25 11.42 5.99
CA TYR A 85 0.66 11.31 4.64
C TYR A 85 -0.81 10.93 4.66
N ILE A 86 -1.31 10.29 5.72
CA ILE A 86 -2.71 9.86 5.81
C ILE A 86 -3.69 11.02 5.62
N PRO A 87 -3.65 12.10 6.43
CA PRO A 87 -4.61 13.19 6.32
C PRO A 87 -4.53 13.91 4.97
N GLU A 88 -3.34 13.97 4.37
CA GLU A 88 -3.12 14.63 3.08
C GLU A 88 -3.76 13.85 1.92
N VAL A 89 -3.60 12.52 1.92
CA VAL A 89 -4.24 11.65 0.93
C VAL A 89 -5.76 11.68 1.09
N GLU A 90 -6.26 11.73 2.34
CA GLU A 90 -7.69 11.88 2.62
C GLU A 90 -8.26 13.20 2.12
N ASP A 91 -7.58 14.32 2.39
CA ASP A 91 -7.99 15.65 1.92
C ASP A 91 -7.96 15.74 0.38
N PHE A 92 -6.87 15.29 -0.24
CA PHE A 92 -6.73 15.18 -1.69
C PHE A 92 -7.90 14.41 -2.32
N TYR A 93 -8.19 13.21 -1.78
CA TYR A 93 -9.23 12.36 -2.34
C TYR A 93 -10.62 12.96 -2.13
N LYS A 94 -10.88 13.55 -0.96
CA LYS A 94 -12.16 14.18 -0.62
C LYS A 94 -12.50 15.36 -1.54
N LYS A 95 -11.51 16.18 -1.91
CA LYS A 95 -11.69 17.31 -2.84
C LYS A 95 -12.15 16.84 -4.23
N LYS A 96 -11.66 15.69 -4.70
CA LYS A 96 -12.00 15.12 -6.02
C LYS A 96 -13.25 14.24 -6.01
N HIS A 97 -13.51 13.56 -4.90
CA HIS A 97 -14.56 12.55 -4.78
C HIS A 97 -15.39 12.75 -3.50
N SER A 98 -16.36 13.65 -3.57
CA SER A 98 -17.30 13.89 -2.47
C SER A 98 -18.15 12.64 -2.17
N GLY A 99 -18.49 12.45 -0.89
CA GLY A 99 -19.33 11.33 -0.44
C GLY A 99 -18.64 9.97 -0.37
N ARG A 100 -17.32 9.89 -0.63
CA ARG A 100 -16.53 8.66 -0.45
C ARG A 100 -15.69 8.71 0.83
N LYS A 101 -15.43 7.54 1.41
CA LYS A 101 -14.57 7.36 2.58
C LYS A 101 -13.47 6.35 2.26
N LEU A 102 -12.22 6.71 2.56
CA LEU A 102 -11.08 5.80 2.41
C LEU A 102 -11.04 4.79 3.56
N GLN A 103 -10.54 3.59 3.24
CA GLN A 103 -10.21 2.55 4.20
C GLN A 103 -8.78 2.13 3.93
N TRP A 104 -7.92 2.18 4.96
CA TRP A 104 -6.50 1.89 4.82
C TRP A 104 -6.23 0.39 4.98
N TYR A 105 -5.50 -0.20 4.04
CA TYR A 105 -5.16 -1.63 3.99
C TYR A 105 -3.63 -1.80 4.16
N HIS A 106 -3.09 -1.45 5.32
CA HIS A 106 -1.64 -1.47 5.57
C HIS A 106 -0.99 -2.85 5.43
N HIS A 107 -1.73 -3.93 5.62
CA HIS A 107 -1.25 -5.30 5.38
C HIS A 107 -0.93 -5.59 3.89
N MET A 108 -1.46 -4.79 2.96
CA MET A 108 -1.13 -4.84 1.54
C MET A 108 -0.10 -3.78 1.13
N SER A 109 0.42 -3.01 2.09
CA SER A 109 1.39 -1.96 1.88
C SER A 109 2.82 -2.45 2.20
N ASN A 110 3.79 -1.86 1.51
CA ASN A 110 5.21 -2.14 1.67
C ASN A 110 6.03 -0.90 1.28
N GLY A 111 7.32 -0.93 1.57
CA GLY A 111 8.26 0.07 1.11
C GLY A 111 9.70 -0.37 1.33
N THR A 112 10.62 0.40 0.77
CA THR A 112 12.05 0.19 0.94
C THR A 112 12.55 1.11 2.06
N ILE A 113 13.28 0.54 3.03
CA ILE A 113 13.95 1.30 4.08
C ILE A 113 15.45 1.14 3.93
N THR A 114 16.21 2.17 4.28
CA THR A 114 17.65 2.02 4.38
C THR A 114 18.05 1.65 5.80
N PHE A 115 18.55 0.43 5.97
CA PHE A 115 19.09 -0.10 7.21
C PHE A 115 20.62 0.09 7.26
N SER A 116 21.10 0.77 8.30
CA SER A 116 22.53 1.03 8.51
C SER A 116 23.01 0.36 9.79
N ASN A 117 24.12 -0.36 9.72
CA ASN A 117 24.78 -0.99 10.87
C ASN A 117 26.31 -0.89 10.74
N ASP A 118 27.04 -1.52 11.67
CA ASP A 118 28.51 -1.49 11.72
C ASP A 118 29.18 -2.16 10.51
N VAL A 119 28.45 -2.97 9.73
CA VAL A 119 28.96 -3.68 8.55
C VAL A 119 28.71 -2.88 7.27
N GLY A 120 27.63 -2.11 7.21
CA GLY A 120 27.31 -1.29 6.06
C GLY A 120 25.87 -0.78 6.03
N ARG A 121 25.49 -0.31 4.84
CA ARG A 121 24.20 0.28 4.53
C ARG A 121 23.49 -0.58 3.49
N TYR A 122 22.25 -0.96 3.77
CA TYR A 122 21.45 -1.87 2.96
C TYR A 122 20.07 -1.28 2.73
N ASP A 123 19.59 -1.34 1.49
CA ASP A 123 18.19 -1.04 1.20
C ASP A 123 17.39 -2.35 1.30
N VAL A 124 16.36 -2.34 2.14
CA VAL A 124 15.57 -3.53 2.49
C VAL A 124 14.12 -3.27 2.16
N ASP A 125 13.55 -4.13 1.31
CA ASP A 125 12.12 -4.14 1.05
C ASP A 125 11.38 -4.84 2.19
N VAL A 126 10.47 -4.11 2.82
CA VAL A 126 9.72 -4.56 4.00
C VAL A 126 8.25 -4.26 3.84
N THR A 127 7.41 -5.11 4.44
CA THR A 127 5.99 -4.81 4.64
C THR A 127 5.84 -3.62 5.59
N THR A 128 4.71 -2.92 5.53
CA THR A 128 4.43 -1.82 6.48
C THR A 128 4.44 -2.29 7.94
N PHE A 129 4.09 -3.54 8.22
CA PHE A 129 4.15 -4.10 9.58
C PHE A 129 5.59 -4.33 10.04
N GLN A 130 6.44 -4.88 9.17
CA GLN A 130 7.87 -5.00 9.47
C GLN A 130 8.51 -3.63 9.65
N MET A 131 8.10 -2.64 8.85
CA MET A 131 8.55 -1.25 9.00
C MET A 131 8.19 -0.68 10.36
N ALA A 132 6.93 -0.82 10.80
CA ALA A 132 6.49 -0.38 12.14
C ALA A 132 7.33 -1.02 13.26
N VAL A 133 7.62 -2.32 13.15
CA VAL A 133 8.48 -3.03 14.11
C VAL A 133 9.92 -2.47 14.09
N LEU A 134 10.53 -2.34 12.92
CA LEU A 134 11.94 -1.92 12.80
C LEU A 134 12.15 -0.47 13.28
N PHE A 135 11.17 0.41 13.06
CA PHE A 135 11.24 1.80 13.49
C PHE A 135 11.26 1.97 15.01
N ALA A 136 10.87 0.94 15.78
CA ALA A 136 10.99 0.94 17.24
C ALA A 136 12.45 1.08 17.73
N TRP A 137 13.44 0.86 16.86
CA TRP A 137 14.87 1.00 17.14
C TRP A 137 15.50 2.30 16.63
N ASN A 138 14.79 3.16 15.87
CA ASN A 138 15.41 4.35 15.25
C ASN A 138 16.07 5.30 16.25
N GLN A 139 15.53 5.43 17.45
CA GLN A 139 16.07 6.26 18.53
C GLN A 139 16.90 5.47 19.56
N ARG A 140 17.00 4.15 19.40
CA ARG A 140 17.65 3.22 20.34
C ARG A 140 18.23 1.98 19.64
N PRO A 141 19.22 2.13 18.73
CA PRO A 141 19.61 1.05 17.82
C PRO A 141 20.18 -0.20 18.50
N PHE A 142 20.76 -0.06 19.70
CA PHE A 142 21.43 -1.14 20.42
C PHE A 142 20.60 -1.74 21.56
N ASP A 143 19.39 -1.22 21.79
CA ASP A 143 18.54 -1.66 22.89
C ASP A 143 17.87 -3.01 22.58
N LYS A 144 17.67 -3.81 23.63
CA LYS A 144 16.80 -4.98 23.57
C LYS A 144 15.37 -4.57 23.90
N ILE A 145 14.45 -4.75 22.96
CA ILE A 145 13.03 -4.49 23.15
C ILE A 145 12.33 -5.84 23.34
N SER A 146 11.53 -5.96 24.42
CA SER A 146 10.72 -7.17 24.64
C SER A 146 9.59 -7.26 23.61
N TYR A 147 9.09 -8.48 23.41
CA TYR A 147 7.93 -8.71 22.56
C TYR A 147 6.72 -7.86 22.98
N GLU A 148 6.42 -7.80 24.29
CA GLU A 148 5.30 -6.99 24.81
C GLU A 148 5.45 -5.50 24.48
N ASN A 149 6.67 -4.96 24.58
CA ASN A 149 6.91 -3.55 24.24
C ASN A 149 6.78 -3.29 22.73
N LEU A 150 7.17 -4.24 21.87
CA LEU A 150 6.96 -4.13 20.43
C LEU A 150 5.48 -4.21 20.08
N ARG A 151 4.75 -5.12 20.72
CA ARG A 151 3.30 -5.25 20.54
C ARG A 151 2.56 -3.98 20.94
N LEU A 152 2.91 -3.39 22.10
CA LEU A 152 2.37 -2.12 22.55
C LEU A 152 2.73 -0.96 21.63
N ALA A 153 3.97 -0.90 21.15
CA ALA A 153 4.44 0.20 20.29
C ALA A 153 3.85 0.17 18.87
N THR A 154 3.49 -1.02 18.38
CA THR A 154 3.02 -1.21 17.00
C THR A 154 1.53 -1.48 16.88
N GLU A 155 0.85 -1.82 17.99
CA GLU A 155 -0.56 -2.24 18.04
C GLU A 155 -0.91 -3.40 17.10
N LEU A 156 0.10 -4.16 16.68
CA LEU A 156 -0.08 -5.38 15.89
C LEU A 156 -0.63 -6.51 16.78
N PRO A 157 -1.49 -7.39 16.22
CA PRO A 157 -2.18 -8.45 16.97
C PRO A 157 -1.24 -9.47 17.62
#